data_AF-A0AAU6CS56-F1
#
_entry.id   AF-A0AAU6CS56-F1
#
_cell.length_a   1.000
_cell.length_b   1.000
_cell.length_c   1.000
_cell.angle_alpha   90.00
_cell.angle_beta   90.00
_cell.angle_gamma   90.00
#
_symmetry.space_group_name_H-M   'P 1'
#
loop_
_entity.id
_entity.type
_entity.pdbx_description
1 polymer ?
#
loop_
_entity_poly.entity_id
_entity_poly.type
_entity_poly.pdbx_seq_one_letter_code
_entity_poly.pdbx_strand_id
1 'polypeptide(L)' 'MSENPMAEMTGRMSPENRKWVENLPNERKRELMQKWQEEGGRTGVGNVNSEPNNADADAMVDEFRKS' A
#
# COMPACT_ATOMS: atom_id res chain seq x y z
N MET A 1 7.88 -18.78 5.17
CA MET A 1 6.48 -18.46 4.83
C MET A 1 6.56 -17.25 3.91
N SER A 2 6.10 -17.36 2.67
CA SER A 2 6.19 -16.25 1.72
C SER A 2 5.14 -15.21 2.07
N GLU A 3 5.50 -14.26 2.94
CA GLU A 3 4.65 -13.14 3.33
C GLU A 3 4.33 -12.32 2.08
N ASN A 4 3.11 -12.47 1.58
CA ASN A 4 2.63 -11.68 0.45
C ASN A 4 2.54 -10.22 0.92
N PRO A 5 3.35 -9.29 0.38
CA PRO A 5 3.34 -7.90 0.80
C PRO A 5 1.96 -7.24 0.59
N MET A 6 1.19 -7.72 -0.38
CA MET A 6 -0.18 -7.30 -0.58
C MET A 6 -1.13 -7.77 0.53
N ALA A 7 -0.89 -8.95 1.11
CA ALA A 7 -1.71 -9.45 2.23
C ALA A 7 -1.43 -8.67 3.52
N GLU A 8 -0.17 -8.28 3.75
CA GLU A 8 0.22 -7.37 4.84
C GLU A 8 -0.43 -5.99 4.69
N MET A 9 -0.36 -5.40 3.48
CA MET A 9 -0.96 -4.11 3.16
C MET A 9 -2.49 -4.14 3.31
N THR A 10 -3.16 -5.12 2.69
CA THR A 10 -4.63 -5.27 2.78
C THR A 10 -5.11 -5.72 4.16
N GLY A 11 -4.26 -6.32 4.98
CA GLY A 11 -4.55 -6.63 6.38
C GLY A 11 -4.58 -5.39 7.27
N ARG A 12 -3.93 -4.30 6.87
CA ARG A 12 -3.89 -3.01 7.58
C ARG A 12 -4.90 -1.99 7.05
N MET A 13 -5.69 -2.35 6.05
CA MET A 13 -6.67 -1.47 5.40
C MET A 13 -8.09 -1.72 5.88
N SER A 14 -8.96 -0.73 5.68
CA SER A 14 -10.40 -0.88 5.80
C SER A 14 -10.93 -1.89 4.76
N PRO A 15 -12.02 -2.62 5.08
CA PRO A 15 -12.61 -3.61 4.18
C PRO A 15 -13.08 -3.04 2.83
N GLU A 16 -13.40 -1.74 2.77
CA GLU A 16 -13.75 -1.05 1.52
C GLU A 16 -12.53 -0.94 0.59
N ASN A 17 -11.42 -0.40 1.10
CA ASN A 17 -10.19 -0.24 0.33
C ASN A 17 -9.57 -1.59 -0.06
N ARG A 18 -9.66 -2.59 0.81
CA ARG A 18 -9.29 -3.96 0.47
C ARG A 18 -10.08 -4.49 -0.73
N LYS A 19 -11.41 -4.36 -0.72
CA LYS A 19 -12.25 -4.79 -1.85
C LYS A 19 -11.91 -4.02 -3.12
N TRP A 20 -11.64 -2.72 -3.02
CA TRP A 20 -11.25 -1.91 -4.17
C TRP A 20 -9.93 -2.41 -4.77
N VAL A 21 -8.90 -2.61 -3.94
CA VAL A 21 -7.60 -3.17 -4.35
C VAL A 21 -7.77 -4.55 -4.96
N GLU A 22 -8.58 -5.44 -4.39
CA GLU A 22 -8.84 -6.77 -4.94
C GLU A 22 -9.49 -6.73 -6.33
N ASN A 23 -10.32 -5.71 -6.60
CA ASN A 23 -10.96 -5.49 -7.90
C ASN A 23 -10.09 -4.73 -8.92
N LEU A 24 -8.93 -4.20 -8.53
CA LEU A 24 -8.04 -3.52 -9.46
C LEU A 24 -7.46 -4.48 -10.52
N PRO A 25 -7.22 -3.97 -11.76
CA PRO A 25 -6.43 -4.69 -12.74
C PRO A 25 -5.00 -4.93 -12.24
N ASN A 26 -4.39 -6.02 -12.69
CA ASN A 26 -3.04 -6.44 -12.24
C ASN A 26 -1.97 -5.35 -12.43
N GLU A 27 -2.11 -4.49 -13.44
CA GLU A 27 -1.20 -3.39 -13.69
C GLU A 27 -1.26 -2.34 -12.57
N ARG A 28 -2.47 -1.84 -12.26
CA ARG A 28 -2.71 -0.92 -11.13
C ARG A 28 -2.30 -1.52 -9.78
N LYS A 29 -2.49 -2.83 -9.57
CA LYS A 29 -2.00 -3.53 -8.36
C LYS A 29 -0.47 -3.46 -8.25
N ARG A 30 0.25 -3.62 -9.37
CA ARG A 30 1.72 -3.51 -9.39
C ARG A 30 2.19 -2.08 -9.15
N GLU A 31 1.49 -1.09 -9.70
CA GLU A 31 1.78 0.34 -9.44
C GLU A 31 1.57 0.70 -7.98
N LEU A 32 0.44 0.29 -7.39
CA LEU A 32 0.16 0.51 -5.98
C LEU A 32 1.19 -0.18 -5.07
N MET A 33 1.60 -1.40 -5.41
CA MET A 33 2.67 -2.09 -4.68
C MET A 33 4.02 -1.38 -4.82
N GLN A 34 4.37 -0.87 -6.02
CA GLN A 34 5.61 -0.11 -6.21
C GLN A 34 5.60 1.15 -5.34
N LYS A 35 4.52 1.94 -5.39
CA LYS A 35 4.37 3.10 -4.51
C LYS A 35 4.47 2.70 -3.03
N TRP A 36 3.83 1.60 -2.61
CA TRP A 36 3.87 1.14 -1.21
C TRP A 36 5.29 0.76 -0.77
N GLN A 37 6.09 0.20 -1.67
CA GLN A 37 7.50 -0.09 -1.42
C GLN A 37 8.36 1.17 -1.43
N GLU A 38 8.10 2.14 -2.31
CA GLU A 38 8.81 3.43 -2.38
C GLU A 38 8.54 4.31 -1.15
N GLU A 39 7.31 4.30 -0.64
CA GLU A 39 6.89 5.06 0.56
C GLU A 39 7.33 4.37 1.87
N GLY A 40 7.98 3.21 1.81
CA GLY A 40 8.54 2.52 2.98
C GLY A 40 7.54 1.62 3.73
N GLY A 41 6.35 1.37 3.19
CA GLY A 41 5.29 0.58 3.83
C GLY A 41 5.67 -0.88 4.14
N ARG A 42 6.74 -1.40 3.53
CA ARG A 42 7.23 -2.77 3.76
C ARG A 42 8.38 -2.88 4.77
N THR A 43 9.09 -1.80 5.07
CA THR A 43 10.34 -1.85 5.85
C THR A 43 10.31 -0.97 7.10
N GLY A 44 9.35 -0.04 7.23
CA GLY A 44 9.44 1.03 8.25
C GLY A 44 10.61 1.99 8.02
N VAL A 45 11.35 1.77 6.93
CA VAL A 45 12.41 2.65 6.43
C VAL A 45 11.75 3.46 5.33
N GLY A 46 10.95 4.45 5.74
CA GLY A 46 10.56 5.54 4.86
C GLY A 46 11.81 6.10 4.19
N ASN A 47 11.65 6.54 2.94
CA ASN A 47 12.67 7.27 2.19
C ASN A 47 13.41 8.23 3.14
N VAL A 48 14.75 8.24 3.15
CA VAL A 48 15.64 8.81 4.20
C VAL A 48 15.47 10.33 4.42
N ASN A 49 14.50 10.98 3.76
CA ASN A 49 14.13 12.38 3.88
C ASN A 49 12.66 12.63 4.28
N SER A 50 11.84 11.59 4.44
CA SER A 50 10.48 11.73 4.97
C SER A 50 10.44 11.06 6.34
N GLU A 51 9.93 11.79 7.34
CA GLU A 51 9.69 11.30 8.70
C GLU A 51 9.09 9.88 8.68
N PRO A 52 9.30 9.07 9.74
CA PRO A 52 8.71 7.73 9.88
C PRO A 52 7.18 7.84 9.84
N ASN A 53 6.64 7.96 8.63
CA ASN A 53 5.25 7.89 8.36
C ASN A 53 4.92 6.42 8.58
N ASN A 54 4.14 6.15 9.61
CA ASN A 54 3.23 5.02 9.55
C ASN A 54 2.37 5.26 8.31
N ALA A 55 2.86 4.84 7.14
CA ALA A 55 2.18 5.03 5.88
C ALA A 55 0.86 4.28 6.02
N ASP A 56 -0.20 5.05 6.24
CA ASP A 56 -1.51 4.51 6.51
C ASP A 56 -1.98 3.89 5.20
N ALA A 57 -2.03 2.55 5.18
CA ALA A 57 -2.32 1.79 3.98
C ALA A 57 -3.65 2.23 3.36
N ASP A 58 -4.60 2.60 4.22
CA ASP A 58 -5.90 3.13 3.84
C ASP A 58 -5.79 4.49 3.14
N ALA A 59 -5.08 5.45 3.74
CA ALA A 59 -4.86 6.77 3.17
C ALA A 59 -4.11 6.70 1.83
N MET A 60 -3.12 5.82 1.72
CA MET A 60 -2.35 5.65 0.49
C MET A 60 -3.22 5.13 -0.67
N VAL A 61 -4.10 4.15 -0.39
CA VAL A 61 -5.03 3.65 -1.40
C VAL A 61 -6.07 4.71 -1.76
N ASP A 62 -6.55 5.48 -0.80
CA ASP A 62 -7.50 6.57 -1.06
C ASP A 62 -6.88 7.65 -1.97
N GLU A 63 -5.63 8.06 -1.70
CA GLU A 63 -4.88 8.98 -2.55
C GLU A 63 -4.62 8.38 -3.94
N PHE A 64 -4.25 7.11 -4.03
CA PHE A 64 -4.05 6.41 -5.31
C PHE A 64 -5.35 6.23 -6.11
N ARG A 65 -6.50 6.13 -5.43
CA ARG A 65 -7.83 6.08 -6.06
C ARG A 65 -8.26 7.45 -6.59
N LYS A 66 -7.85 8.54 -5.93
CA LYS A 66 -8.19 9.92 -6.31
C LYS A 66 -7.28 10.49 -7.40
N SER A 67 -6.07 9.94 -7.55
CA SER A 67 -5.08 10.33 -8.57
C SER A 67 -5.31 9.65 -9.92
#